data_AF-B2L5L2-F1
#
_entry.id   AF-B2L5L2-F1
#
_cell.length_a   1.000
_cell.length_b   1.000
_cell.length_c   1.000
_cell.angle_alpha   90.00
_cell.angle_beta   90.00
_cell.angle_gamma   90.00
#
_symmetry.space_group_name_H-M   'P 1'
#
loop_
_entity.id
_entity.type
_entity.pdbx_description
1 polymer ?
#
loop_
_entity_poly.entity_id
_entity_poly.type
_entity_poly.pdbx_seq_one_letter_code
_entity_poly.pdbx_strand_id
1 'polypeptide(L)'
;VKDLDQIHHDMKPENAKLLLNQELDYQLPGNGQHYCLHCSRYFVDLKTLNEHFKTKVHKRRLKQLREEPYTQEEAERAAGMGSYIPPKLINVQTQGME
;
A
#
# COMPACT_ATOMS: atom_id res chain seq x y z
N VAL A 1 0.19 6.82 9.62
CA VAL A 1 0.52 6.55 8.20
C VAL A 1 1.35 5.29 8.21
N LYS A 2 0.97 4.26 7.45
CA LYS A 2 1.74 3.00 7.42
C LYS A 2 3.03 3.15 6.61
N ASP A 3 4.06 2.43 7.01
CA ASP A 3 5.34 2.37 6.29
C ASP A 3 5.22 1.55 4.99
N LEU A 4 6.21 1.71 4.11
CA LEU A 4 6.16 1.12 2.76
C LEU A 4 6.20 -0.41 2.82
N ASP A 5 7.10 -0.98 3.62
CA ASP A 5 7.23 -2.42 3.86
C ASP A 5 5.93 -3.03 4.43
N GLN A 6 5.28 -2.35 5.38
CA GLN A 6 3.99 -2.79 5.91
C GLN A 6 2.91 -2.80 4.82
N ILE A 7 2.89 -1.81 3.93
CA ILE A 7 1.93 -1.77 2.81
C ILE A 7 2.21 -2.88 1.80
N HIS A 8 3.48 -3.22 1.55
CA HIS A 8 3.83 -4.37 0.73
C HIS A 8 3.34 -5.69 1.33
N HIS A 9 3.36 -5.81 2.66
CA HIS A 9 2.76 -6.96 3.35
C HIS A 9 1.23 -6.96 3.20
N ASP A 10 0.58 -5.81 3.36
CA ASP A 10 -0.87 -5.65 3.20
C ASP A 10 -1.34 -5.89 1.76
N MET A 11 -0.50 -5.61 0.75
CA MET A 11 -0.78 -5.86 -0.68
C MET A 11 -0.86 -7.34 -1.06
N LYS A 12 -0.40 -8.25 -0.19
CA LYS A 12 -0.53 -9.70 -0.43
C LYS A 12 -2.01 -10.08 -0.54
N PRO A 13 -2.39 -10.99 -1.44
CA PRO A 13 -3.79 -11.25 -1.77
C PRO A 13 -4.65 -11.71 -0.58
N GLU A 14 -4.03 -12.37 0.41
CA GLU A 14 -4.70 -12.82 1.62
C GLU A 14 -5.09 -11.62 2.51
N ASN A 15 -4.11 -10.74 2.80
CA ASN A 15 -4.30 -9.54 3.61
C ASN A 15 -5.17 -8.51 2.90
N ALA A 16 -4.98 -8.34 1.59
CA ALA A 16 -5.73 -7.37 0.80
C ALA A 16 -7.24 -7.66 0.83
N LYS A 17 -7.64 -8.94 0.77
CA LYS A 17 -9.06 -9.33 0.87
C LYS A 17 -9.64 -9.02 2.25
N LEU A 18 -8.88 -9.27 3.32
CA LEU A 18 -9.30 -8.98 4.69
C LEU A 18 -9.46 -7.46 4.92
N LEU A 19 -8.53 -6.66 4.39
CA LEU A 19 -8.54 -5.21 4.54
C LEU A 19 -9.59 -4.52 3.66
N LEU A 20 -9.91 -5.10 2.50
CA LEU A 20 -10.96 -4.60 1.62
C LEU A 20 -12.37 -4.95 2.14
N ASN A 21 -12.52 -6.13 2.75
CA ASN A 21 -13.79 -6.63 3.27
C ASN A 21 -13.83 -6.51 4.80
N GLN A 22 -13.51 -5.33 5.34
CA GLN A 22 -13.62 -5.08 6.78
C GLN A 22 -15.09 -5.03 7.22
N GLU A 23 -15.34 -5.46 8.45
CA GLU A 23 -16.64 -5.30 9.09
C GLU A 23 -16.99 -3.82 9.26
N LEU A 24 -18.28 -3.52 9.36
CA LEU A 24 -18.76 -2.15 9.55
C LEU A 24 -18.31 -1.62 10.91
N ASP A 25 -17.41 -0.65 10.89
CA ASP A 25 -16.92 0.04 12.08
C ASP A 25 -17.38 1.50 12.08
N TYR A 26 -18.32 1.81 12.98
CA TYR A 26 -18.92 3.14 13.12
C TYR A 26 -17.95 4.21 13.67
N GLN A 27 -16.78 3.83 14.18
CA GLN A 27 -15.75 4.78 14.62
C GLN A 27 -14.86 5.28 13.47
N LEU A 28 -14.92 4.60 12.31
CA LEU A 28 -14.10 4.92 11.14
C LEU A 28 -14.89 5.71 10.08
N PRO A 29 -14.21 6.54 9.27
CA PRO A 29 -14.84 7.23 8.16
C PRO A 29 -15.46 6.22 7.17
N GLY A 30 -16.67 6.52 6.68
CA GLY A 30 -17.35 5.64 5.73
C GLY A 30 -17.61 4.23 6.29
N ASN A 31 -17.75 4.10 7.61
CA ASN A 31 -17.95 2.85 8.33
C ASN A 31 -16.87 1.78 8.04
N GLY A 32 -15.65 2.21 7.74
CA GLY A 32 -14.53 1.32 7.40
C GLY A 32 -14.59 0.73 5.98
N GLN A 33 -15.61 1.04 5.18
CA GLN A 33 -15.86 0.40 3.88
C GLN A 33 -15.04 1.00 2.73
N HIS A 34 -14.71 2.29 2.79
CA HIS A 34 -14.03 2.98 1.70
C HIS A 34 -12.54 3.15 2.01
N TYR A 35 -11.78 2.07 1.89
CA TYR A 35 -10.36 2.02 2.24
C TYR A 35 -9.44 1.94 1.02
N CYS A 36 -8.45 2.82 0.95
CA CYS A 36 -7.36 2.72 -0.01
C CYS A 36 -6.18 1.96 0.61
N LEU A 37 -5.85 0.80 0.04
CA LEU A 37 -4.78 -0.06 0.55
C LEU A 37 -3.38 0.56 0.37
N HIS A 38 -3.15 1.23 -0.76
CA HIS A 38 -1.84 1.82 -1.09
C HIS A 38 -1.48 3.03 -0.24
N CYS A 39 -2.49 3.77 0.24
CA CYS A 39 -2.31 4.97 1.06
C CYS A 39 -2.67 4.75 2.52
N SER A 40 -3.15 3.56 2.89
CA SER A 40 -3.60 3.21 4.25
C SER A 40 -4.59 4.22 4.84
N ARG A 41 -5.59 4.63 4.05
CA ARG A 41 -6.51 5.72 4.42
C ARG A 41 -7.97 5.35 4.15
N TYR A 42 -8.82 5.66 5.11
CA TYR A 42 -10.27 5.59 5.02
C TYR A 42 -10.86 6.88 4.45
N PHE A 43 -11.92 6.72 3.66
CA PHE A 43 -12.68 7.78 3.03
C PHE A 43 -14.15 7.68 3.46
N VAL A 44 -14.87 8.78 3.31
CA VAL A 44 -16.29 8.86 3.70
C VAL A 44 -17.22 8.28 2.64
N ASP A 45 -16.88 8.42 1.36
CA ASP A 45 -17.68 8.01 0.21
C ASP A 45 -16.82 7.35 -0.87
N LEU A 46 -17.44 6.51 -1.71
CA LEU A 46 -16.82 5.98 -2.93
C LEU A 46 -16.35 7.08 -3.89
N LYS A 47 -17.11 8.19 -4.00
CA LYS A 47 -16.74 9.32 -4.89
C LYS A 47 -15.41 9.93 -4.49
N THR A 48 -15.21 10.17 -3.18
CA THR A 48 -13.97 10.74 -2.65
C THR A 48 -12.79 9.80 -2.82
N LEU A 49 -13.02 8.49 -2.64
CA LEU A 49 -12.02 7.45 -2.90
C LEU A 49 -11.63 7.40 -4.39
N ASN A 50 -12.60 7.53 -5.29
CA ASN A 50 -12.35 7.57 -6.73
C ASN A 50 -11.58 8.83 -7.17
N GLU A 51 -11.88 9.98 -6.58
CA GLU A 51 -11.09 11.20 -6.77
C GLU A 51 -9.66 11.04 -6.22
N HIS A 52 -9.51 10.39 -5.06
CA HIS A 52 -8.21 10.13 -4.45
C HIS A 52 -7.26 9.39 -5.40
N PHE A 53 -7.73 8.37 -6.12
CA PHE A 53 -6.90 7.64 -7.10
C PHE A 53 -6.34 8.52 -8.22
N LYS A 54 -7.03 9.61 -8.57
CA LYS A 54 -6.58 10.54 -9.62
C LYS A 54 -5.53 11.54 -9.11
N THR A 55 -5.43 11.74 -7.80
CA THR A 55 -4.53 12.72 -7.18
C THR A 55 -3.05 12.40 -7.39
N LYS A 56 -2.21 13.45 -7.37
CA LYS A 56 -0.75 13.31 -7.46
C LYS A 56 -0.17 12.52 -6.28
N VAL A 57 -0.78 12.62 -5.11
CA VAL A 57 -0.32 11.93 -3.89
C VAL A 57 -0.42 10.42 -4.07
N HIS A 58 -1.57 9.93 -4.54
CA HIS A 58 -1.77 8.52 -4.81
C HIS A 58 -0.81 7.99 -5.88
N LYS A 59 -0.68 8.72 -7.01
CA LYS A 59 0.25 8.34 -8.10
C LYS A 59 1.70 8.31 -7.65
N ARG A 60 2.12 9.23 -6.77
CA ARG A 60 3.46 9.22 -6.17
C ARG A 60 3.65 7.98 -5.29
N ARG A 61 2.65 7.61 -4.50
CA ARG A 61 2.70 6.42 -3.63
C ARG A 61 2.80 5.13 -4.45
N LEU A 62 2.02 5.01 -5.52
CA LEU A 62 2.14 3.89 -6.47
C LEU A 62 3.55 3.80 -7.07
N LYS A 63 4.19 4.94 -7.38
CA LYS A 63 5.57 4.93 -7.88
C LYS A 63 6.57 4.43 -6.83
N GLN A 64 6.39 4.79 -5.55
CA GLN A 64 7.24 4.29 -4.45
C GLN A 64 7.08 2.79 -4.23
N LEU A 65 5.85 2.28 -4.32
CA LEU A 65 5.56 0.85 -4.13
C LEU A 65 6.00 -0.03 -5.32
N ARG A 66 6.52 0.55 -6.40
CA ARG A 66 7.08 -0.22 -7.52
C ARG A 66 8.46 -0.79 -7.22
N GLU A 67 9.14 -0.26 -6.22
CA GLU A 67 10.44 -0.75 -5.79
C GLU A 67 10.24 -1.78 -4.67
N GLU A 68 11.08 -2.80 -4.62
CA GLU A 68 11.07 -3.75 -3.51
C GLU A 68 11.27 -3.00 -2.18
N PRO A 69 10.51 -3.33 -1.11
CA PRO A 69 10.66 -2.64 0.17
C PRO A 69 12.05 -2.90 0.73
N TYR A 70 12.62 -1.87 1.36
CA TYR A 70 13.90 -1.97 2.04
C TYR A 70 13.83 -3.02 3.15
N THR A 71 14.82 -3.91 3.19
CA THR A 71 14.90 -4.98 4.19
C THR A 71 16.13 -4.85 5.06
N GLN A 72 16.08 -5.39 6.27
CA GLN A 72 17.23 -5.38 7.18
C GLN A 72 18.44 -6.11 6.59
N GLU A 73 18.23 -7.18 5.83
CA GLU A 73 19.30 -7.89 5.13
C GLU A 73 20.02 -6.99 4.11
N GLU A 74 19.30 -6.07 3.45
CA GLU A 74 19.90 -5.08 2.56
C GLU A 74 20.78 -4.09 3.34
N ALA A 75 20.36 -3.70 4.55
CA ALA A 75 21.17 -2.87 5.45
C ALA A 75 22.48 -3.57 5.85
N GLU A 76 22.40 -4.85 6.22
CA GLU A 76 23.55 -5.66 6.62
C GLU A 76 24.53 -5.86 5.45
N ARG A 77 24.01 -6.11 4.24
CA ARG A 77 24.82 -6.15 3.01
C ARG A 77 25.54 -4.83 2.76
N ALA A 78 24.85 -3.70 2.93
CA ALA A 78 25.47 -2.37 2.80
C ALA A 78 26.53 -2.09 3.87
N ALA A 79 26.38 -2.67 5.07
CA ALA A 79 27.36 -2.62 6.16
C ALA A 79 28.58 -3.56 5.94
N GLY A 80 28.65 -4.27 4.81
CA GLY A 80 29.74 -5.17 4.46
C GLY A 80 29.51 -6.63 4.86
N MET A 81 28.32 -6.98 5.34
CA MET A 81 27.93 -8.36 5.67
C MET A 81 27.17 -9.01 4.50
N GLY A 82 27.74 -8.99 3.30
CA GLY A 82 27.18 -9.70 2.13
C GLY A 82 27.52 -9.09 0.77
N SER A 83 26.83 -9.54 -0.28
CA SER A 83 27.01 -9.12 -1.67
C SER A 83 25.91 -8.16 -2.14
N TYR A 84 26.24 -7.23 -3.05
CA TYR A 84 25.25 -6.32 -3.64
C TYR A 84 24.25 -7.06 -4.54
N ILE A 85 22.96 -6.77 -4.36
CA ILE A 85 21.87 -7.29 -5.19
C ILE A 85 21.01 -6.09 -5.61
N PRO A 86 20.76 -5.89 -6.91
CA PRO A 86 19.93 -4.77 -7.36
C PRO A 86 18.45 -5.00 -6.97
N PRO A 87 17.71 -3.93 -6.60
CA PRO A 87 16.31 -4.03 -6.23
C PRO A 87 15.45 -4.43 -7.44
N LYS A 88 14.45 -5.27 -7.18
CA LYS A 88 13.49 -5.73 -8.20
C LYS A 88 12.36 -4.73 -8.38
N LEU A 89 11.86 -4.62 -9.61
CA LEU A 89 10.69 -3.83 -9.94
C LEU A 89 9.42 -4.67 -9.77
N ILE A 90 8.49 -4.18 -8.97
CA ILE A 90 7.18 -4.78 -8.71
C ILE A 90 6.13 -4.00 -9.50
N ASN A 91 5.28 -4.71 -10.26
CA ASN A 91 4.17 -4.07 -10.94
C ASN A 91 2.97 -3.92 -10.00
N VAL A 92 2.79 -2.73 -9.44
CA VAL A 92 1.65 -2.41 -8.57
C VAL A 92 0.52 -1.82 -9.40
N GLN A 93 -0.60 -2.54 -9.46
CA GLN A 93 -1.85 -2.05 -10.03
C GLN A 93 -2.69 -1.35 -8.97
N THR A 94 -3.41 -0.29 -9.38
CA THR A 94 -4.39 0.33 -8.49
C THR A 94 -5.55 -0.63 -8.22
N GLN A 95 -6.19 -0.50 -7.06
CA GLN A 95 -7.44 -1.20 -6.78
C GLN A 95 -8.42 -0.86 -7.92
N GLY A 96 -8.94 -1.90 -8.59
CA GLY A 96 -9.85 -1.74 -9.72
C GLY A 96 -11.14 -1.10 -9.25
N MET A 97 -11.56 -0.06 -9.97
CA MET A 97 -12.95 0.39 -9.94
C MET A 97 -13.75 -0.68 -10.69
N GLU A 98 -14.67 -1.36 -10.02
CA GLU A 98 -15.82 -1.95 -10.71
C GLU A 98 -16.79 -0.85 -11.16
#